data_AF-F3GKW3-F1
#
_entry.id   AF-F3GKW3-F1
#
_cell.length_a   1.000
_cell.length_b   1.000
_cell.length_c   1.000
_cell.angle_alpha   90.00
_cell.angle_beta   90.00
_cell.angle_gamma   90.00
#
_symmetry.space_group_name_H-M   'P 1'
#
loop_
_entity.id
_entity.type
_entity.pdbx_description
1 polymer ?
#
loop_
_entity_poly.entity_id
_entity_poly.type
_entity_poly.pdbx_seq_one_letter_code
_entity_poly.pdbx_strand_id
1 'polypeptide(L)' 'GAELMLKDLGLATEAARAAHQPVVLGAVAQQLYQAMSLRGDGGKDFSAIIEGYRPKA' A
#
# COMPACT_ATOMS: atom_id res chain seq x y z
N GLY A 1 3.34 -3.31 -10.06
CA GLY A 1 3.80 -4.02 -8.83
C GLY A 1 3.04 -3.54 -7.61
N ALA A 2 2.95 -2.22 -7.41
CA ALA A 2 2.18 -1.61 -6.32
C ALA A 2 0.68 -2.01 -6.29
N GLU A 3 0.03 -2.21 -7.44
CA GLU A 3 -1.37 -2.70 -7.49
C GLU A 3 -1.54 -4.11 -6.91
N LEU A 4 -0.56 -5.00 -7.14
CA LEU A 4 -0.59 -6.35 -6.54
C LEU A 4 -0.45 -6.27 -5.02
N MET A 5 0.42 -5.38 -4.52
CA MET A 5 0.55 -5.14 -3.09
C MET A 5 -0.74 -4.55 -2.49
N LEU A 6 -1.43 -3.66 -3.21
CA LEU A 6 -2.72 -3.12 -2.77
C LEU A 6 -3.78 -4.23 -2.62
N LYS A 7 -3.82 -5.17 -3.56
CA LYS A 7 -4.70 -6.34 -3.50
C LYS A 7 -4.41 -7.19 -2.26
N ASP A 8 -3.15 -7.53 -2.03
CA ASP A 8 -2.74 -8.37 -0.89
C ASP A 8 -3.01 -7.68 0.46
N LEU A 9 -2.84 -6.36 0.55
CA LEU A 9 -3.23 -5.57 1.73
C LEU A 9 -4.73 -5.61 1.99
N GLY A 10 -5.55 -5.60 0.93
CA GLY A 10 -6.99 -5.79 1.04
C GLY A 10 -7.33 -7.14 1.67
N LEU A 11 -6.74 -8.22 1.17
CA LEU A 11 -6.92 -9.58 1.71
C LEU A 11 -6.46 -9.69 3.17
N ALA A 12 -5.31 -9.11 3.51
CA ALA A 12 -4.81 -9.08 4.90
C ALA A 12 -5.74 -8.30 5.84
N THR A 13 -6.30 -7.19 5.38
CA THR A 13 -7.26 -6.38 6.15
C THR A 13 -8.58 -7.12 6.36
N GLU A 14 -9.08 -7.82 5.34
CA GLU A 14 -10.28 -8.66 5.45
C GLU A 14 -10.08 -9.81 6.44
N ALA A 15 -8.93 -10.49 6.39
CA ALA A 15 -8.58 -11.55 7.34
C ALA A 15 -8.50 -11.02 8.78
N ALA A 16 -7.85 -9.87 8.97
CA ALA A 16 -7.78 -9.21 10.28
C ALA A 16 -9.16 -8.80 10.80
N ARG A 17 -10.04 -8.32 9.91
CA ARG A 17 -11.44 -8.02 10.24
C ARG A 17 -12.19 -9.27 10.71
N ALA A 18 -12.02 -10.39 10.01
CA ALA A 18 -12.62 -11.67 10.40
C ALA A 18 -12.09 -12.20 11.74
N ALA A 19 -10.83 -11.92 12.06
CA ALA A 19 -10.20 -12.29 13.33
C ALA A 19 -10.46 -11.28 14.47
N HIS A 20 -11.23 -10.21 14.22
CA HIS A 20 -11.43 -9.10 15.16
C HIS A 20 -10.12 -8.48 15.67
N GLN A 21 -9.09 -8.43 14.82
CA GLN A 21 -7.79 -7.84 15.14
C GLN A 21 -7.60 -6.52 14.38
N PRO A 22 -7.29 -5.41 15.05
CA PRO A 22 -7.02 -4.15 14.38
C PRO A 22 -5.62 -4.15 13.74
N VAL A 23 -5.56 -3.92 12.43
CA VAL A 23 -4.30 -3.77 11.65
C VAL A 23 -4.11 -2.33 11.19
N VAL A 24 -3.86 -1.43 12.15
CA VAL A 24 -3.73 0.01 11.91
C VAL A 24 -2.63 0.32 10.90
N LEU A 25 -1.47 -0.34 11.00
CA LEU A 25 -0.37 -0.16 10.05
C LEU A 25 -0.72 -0.65 8.64
N GLY A 26 -1.57 -1.67 8.50
CA GLY A 26 -2.05 -2.17 7.21
C GLY A 26 -2.94 -1.13 6.51
N ALA A 27 -3.83 -0.46 7.25
CA ALA A 27 -4.66 0.61 6.72
C ALA A 27 -3.82 1.79 6.22
N VAL A 28 -2.79 2.20 6.98
CA VAL A 28 -1.85 3.24 6.54
C VAL A 28 -1.11 2.81 5.28
N ALA A 29 -0.59 1.59 5.23
CA ALA A 29 0.07 1.06 4.04
C ALA A 29 -0.84 1.07 2.81
N GLN A 30 -2.12 0.69 2.97
CA GLN A 30 -3.11 0.72 1.89
C GLN A 30 -3.31 2.14 1.34
N GLN A 31 -3.40 3.15 2.21
CA GLN A 31 -3.51 4.55 1.80
C GLN A 31 -2.29 5.02 1.01
N LEU A 32 -1.07 4.61 1.42
CA LEU A 32 0.15 4.97 0.72
C LEU A 32 0.23 4.36 -0.68
N TYR A 33 -0.14 3.08 -0.83
CA TYR A 33 -0.16 2.44 -2.15
C TYR A 33 -1.28 2.97 -3.06
N GLN A 34 -2.43 3.36 -2.50
CA GLN A 34 -3.47 4.07 -3.24
C GLN A 34 -2.95 5.41 -3.76
N ALA A 35 -2.28 6.20 -2.91
CA ALA A 35 -1.69 7.47 -3.32
C ALA A 35 -0.62 7.29 -4.39
N MET A 36 0.22 6.25 -4.29
CA MET A 36 1.20 5.89 -5.31
C MET A 36 0.53 5.54 -6.65
N SER A 37 -0.55 4.74 -6.62
CA SER A 37 -1.29 4.40 -7.84
C SER A 37 -1.92 5.63 -8.49
N LEU A 38 -2.55 6.51 -7.70
CA LEU A 38 -3.16 7.77 -8.19
C LEU A 38 -2.14 8.73 -8.82
N ARG A 39 -0.86 8.63 -8.47
CA ARG A 39 0.23 9.42 -9.07
C ARG A 39 0.74 8.83 -10.40
N GLY A 40 0.15 7.72 -10.86
CA GLY A 40 0.55 7.02 -12.07
C GLY A 40 1.64 5.96 -11.86
N ASP A 41 2.03 5.69 -10.61
CA ASP A 41 3.11 4.77 -10.28
C ASP A 41 2.62 3.32 -10.01
N GLY A 42 1.32 3.02 -10.20
CA GLY A 42 0.74 1.70 -9.90
C GLY A 42 1.41 0.52 -10.61
N GLY A 43 1.91 0.76 -11.83
CA GLY A 43 2.65 -0.22 -12.62
C GLY A 43 4.05 -0.53 -12.09
N LYS A 44 4.67 0.39 -11.32
CA LYS A 44 6.02 0.21 -10.79
C LYS A 44 6.09 -0.86 -9.71
N ASP A 45 7.30 -1.30 -9.40
CA ASP A 45 7.55 -2.14 -8.24
C ASP A 45 7.08 -1.46 -6.95
N PHE A 46 6.64 -2.23 -5.96
CA PHE A 46 6.12 -1.68 -4.70
C PHE A 46 7.16 -0.85 -3.94
N SER A 47 8.46 -1.15 -4.11
CA SER A 47 9.55 -0.37 -3.52
C SER A 47 9.61 1.08 -4.00
N ALA A 48 9.01 1.41 -5.15
CA ALA A 48 8.98 2.78 -5.66
C ALA A 48 8.19 3.76 -4.77
N ILE A 49 7.46 3.27 -3.75
CA ILE A 49 6.88 4.09 -2.69
C ILE A 49 7.94 4.93 -1.96
N ILE A 50 9.19 4.44 -1.88
CA ILE A 50 10.31 5.11 -1.22
C ILE A 50 10.71 6.39 -1.96
N GLU A 51 10.52 6.43 -3.28
CA GLU A 51 10.88 7.59 -4.11
C GLU A 51 10.08 8.85 -3.72
N GLY A 52 8.88 8.70 -3.15
CA GLY A 52 8.09 9.82 -2.59
C GLY A 52 8.72 10.48 -1.36
N TYR A 53 9.64 9.80 -0.69
CA TYR A 53 10.32 10.26 0.53
C TYR A 53 11.78 10.61 0.30
N ARG A 54 12.31 10.37 -0.90
CA ARG A 54 13.68 10.76 -1.23
C ARG A 54 13.75 12.27 -1.40
N PRO A 55 14.84 12.92 -0.94
CA PRO A 55 15.13 14.30 -1.29
C PRO A 55 15.17 14.41 -2.81
N LYS A 56 14.53 15.45 -3.37
CA LYS A 56 14.77 15.82 -4.76
C LYS A 56 16.21 16.32 -4.85
N ALA A 57 17.00 15.73 -5.75
CA ALA A 57 18.31 16.23 -6.11
C ALA A 57 18.20 17.59 -6.81
#